data_AF-A0A969WNV9-F1
#
_entry.id   AF-A0A969WNV9-F1
#
_cell.length_a   1.000
_cell.length_b   1.000
_cell.length_c   1.000
_cell.angle_alpha   90.00
_cell.angle_beta   90.00
_cell.angle_gamma   90.00
#
_symmetry.space_group_name_H-M   'P 1'
#
loop_
_entity.id
_entity.type
_entity.pdbx_description
1 polymer ?
#
loop_
_entity_poly.entity_id
_entity_poly.type
_entity_poly.pdbx_seq_one_letter_code
_entity_poly.pdbx_strand_id
1 'polypeptide(L)'
;MKLTKTLLTMIVVGTMLACSSPDAKDKANEAGDDFNYVAEQFADVKILRYQVPSFDELSLKEKQLLYCLQEAAYWGREIFYDQNYEHNLYIKRTLEAVVENYKG
;
A
#
# COMPACT_ATOMS: atom_id res chain seq x y z
N MET A 1 46.74 15.12 21.46
CA MET A 1 45.31 14.93 21.81
C MET A 1 44.35 15.98 21.25
N LYS A 2 44.77 17.21 20.89
CA LYS A 2 43.88 18.18 20.23
C LYS A 2 43.71 17.92 18.72
N LEU A 3 44.79 17.50 18.05
CA LEU A 3 44.80 17.20 16.60
C LEU A 3 43.98 15.95 16.22
N THR A 4 43.99 14.92 17.07
CA THR A 4 43.17 13.70 16.87
C THR A 4 41.68 13.96 17.08
N LYS A 5 41.33 14.91 17.96
CA LYS A 5 39.94 15.32 18.19
C LYS A 5 39.38 16.16 17.04
N THR A 6 40.18 17.04 16.43
CA THR A 6 39.78 17.78 15.22
C THR A 6 39.71 16.90 13.97
N LEU A 7 40.53 15.84 13.88
CA LEU A 7 40.43 14.85 12.80
C LEU A 7 39.15 14.01 12.90
N LEU A 8 38.74 13.66 14.14
CA LEU A 8 37.53 12.88 14.40
C LEU A 8 36.24 13.68 14.11
N THR A 9 36.22 14.99 14.37
CA THR A 9 35.05 15.84 14.05
C THR A 9 34.88 16.10 12.55
N MET A 10 35.94 16.03 11.74
CA MET A 10 35.86 16.22 10.29
C MET A 10 35.19 15.05 9.57
N ILE A 11 35.31 13.82 10.12
CA ILE A 11 34.71 12.60 9.56
C ILE A 11 33.18 12.58 9.78
N VAL A 12 32.69 13.16 10.87
CA VAL A 12 31.24 13.20 11.21
C VAL A 12 30.46 14.20 10.35
N VAL A 13 31.11 15.24 9.82
CA VAL A 13 30.46 16.22 8.92
C VAL A 13 30.39 15.71 7.47
N GLY A 14 31.31 14.84 7.07
CA GLY A 14 31.34 14.26 5.71
C GLY A 14 30.19 13.26 5.42
N THR A 15 29.61 12.64 6.44
CA THR A 15 28.53 11.66 6.26
C THR A 15 27.13 12.27 6.08
N MET A 16 26.95 13.58 6.30
CA MET A 16 25.67 14.25 6.08
C MET A 16 25.47 14.79 4.66
N LEU A 17 26.51 14.83 3.82
CA LEU A 17 26.41 15.29 2.42
C LEU A 17 26.20 14.16 1.40
N ALA A 18 26.19 12.90 1.83
CA ALA A 18 25.96 11.74 0.96
C ALA A 18 24.47 11.47 0.64
N CYS A 19 23.54 12.19 1.28
CA CYS A 19 22.11 12.20 0.94
C CYS A 19 21.74 13.49 0.20
N SER A 20 22.30 13.69 -0.98
CA SER A 20 21.72 14.58 -1.98
C SER A 20 21.94 13.99 -3.36
N SER A 21 21.15 12.96 -3.67
CA SER A 21 20.95 12.54 -5.06
C SER A 21 20.19 13.66 -5.78
N PRO A 22 20.71 14.21 -6.88
CA PRO A 22 19.98 15.19 -7.67
C PRO A 22 18.89 14.46 -8.48
N ASP A 23 17.66 14.96 -8.33
CA ASP A 23 16.54 14.84 -9.27
C ASP A 23 16.22 13.41 -9.75
N ALA A 24 15.57 12.64 -8.89
CA ALA A 24 14.54 11.73 -9.37
C ALA A 24 13.43 12.61 -9.94
N LYS A 25 13.49 12.86 -11.25
CA LYS A 25 12.36 13.43 -12.00
C LYS A 25 11.18 12.51 -11.74
N ASP A 26 10.26 12.95 -10.88
CA ASP A 26 8.90 12.46 -10.85
C ASP A 26 8.37 12.60 -12.26
N LYS A 27 8.42 11.49 -13.02
CA LYS A 27 7.51 11.31 -14.13
C LYS A 27 6.16 11.08 -13.49
N ALA A 28 5.50 12.18 -13.14
CA ALA A 28 4.06 12.22 -13.09
C ALA A 28 3.59 11.77 -14.47
N ASN A 29 3.35 10.47 -14.61
CA ASN A 29 2.64 9.93 -15.74
C ASN A 29 1.26 10.60 -15.70
N GLU A 30 1.03 11.49 -16.66
CA GLU A 30 -0.30 11.96 -17.02
C GLU A 30 -1.09 10.72 -17.43
N ALA A 31 -1.81 10.14 -16.46
CA ALA A 31 -2.85 9.18 -16.74
C ALA A 31 -3.92 9.92 -17.55
N GLY A 32 -4.24 9.37 -18.71
CA GLY A 32 -5.27 9.89 -19.59
C GLY A 32 -6.59 10.15 -18.85
N ASP A 33 -7.25 11.19 -19.33
CA ASP A 33 -8.58 11.71 -19.03
C ASP A 33 -9.62 10.66 -18.57
N ASP A 34 -10.32 10.98 -17.48
CA ASP A 34 -11.51 10.34 -16.87
C ASP A 34 -11.37 9.04 -16.02
N PHE A 35 -10.44 9.00 -15.06
CA PHE A 35 -10.52 7.97 -13.99
C PHE A 35 -11.51 8.37 -12.89
N ASN A 36 -12.68 7.72 -12.85
CA ASN A 36 -13.63 7.92 -11.76
C ASN A 36 -13.15 7.24 -10.46
N TYR A 37 -12.69 8.07 -9.52
CA TYR A 37 -12.24 7.64 -8.19
C TYR A 37 -13.35 7.07 -7.30
N VAL A 38 -14.61 7.43 -7.53
CA VAL A 38 -15.73 6.94 -6.71
C VAL A 38 -16.29 5.67 -7.35
N ALA A 39 -16.24 4.55 -6.64
CA ALA A 39 -16.85 3.29 -7.07
C ALA A 39 -18.34 3.24 -6.72
N GLU A 40 -18.67 3.54 -5.46
CA GLU A 40 -20.04 3.48 -4.94
C GLU A 40 -20.17 4.39 -3.71
N GLN A 41 -21.40 4.78 -3.39
CA GLN A 41 -21.75 5.37 -2.10
C GLN A 41 -23.03 4.71 -1.57
N PHE A 42 -23.00 4.23 -0.33
CA PHE A 42 -24.15 3.67 0.36
C PHE A 42 -24.17 4.16 1.81
N ALA A 43 -25.37 4.40 2.34
CA ALA A 43 -25.54 5.04 3.65
C ALA A 43 -24.64 6.30 3.78
N ASP A 44 -23.83 6.36 4.83
CA ASP A 44 -22.82 7.39 5.10
C ASP A 44 -21.40 7.03 4.62
N VAL A 45 -21.24 5.92 3.89
CA VAL A 45 -19.95 5.40 3.42
C VAL A 45 -19.77 5.61 1.91
N LYS A 46 -18.56 6.01 1.51
CA LYS A 46 -18.15 6.14 0.10
C LYS A 46 -16.96 5.22 -0.19
N ILE A 47 -17.09 4.39 -1.22
CA ILE A 47 -16.04 3.50 -1.69
C ILE A 47 -15.22 4.21 -2.77
N LEU A 48 -13.92 4.36 -2.52
CA LEU A 48 -12.96 5.01 -3.43
C LEU A 48 -11.97 4.02 -4.01
N ARG A 49 -11.48 4.29 -5.22
CA ARG A 49 -10.44 3.52 -5.91
C ARG A 49 -9.21 4.39 -6.10
N TYR A 50 -8.04 3.77 -6.05
CA TYR A 50 -6.76 4.43 -6.34
C TYR A 50 -6.07 3.74 -7.51
N GLN A 51 -5.26 4.51 -8.25
CA GLN A 51 -4.41 3.96 -9.29
C GLN A 51 -3.07 3.53 -8.71
N VAL A 52 -2.48 2.48 -9.28
CA VAL A 52 -1.10 2.07 -8.99
C VAL A 52 -0.25 2.47 -10.19
N PRO A 53 0.27 3.72 -10.24
CA PRO A 53 1.08 4.17 -11.36
C PRO A 53 2.35 3.34 -11.47
N SER A 54 2.87 3.20 -12.69
CA SER A 54 4.11 2.46 -12.99
C SER A 54 4.13 0.98 -12.60
N PHE A 55 2.99 0.39 -12.21
CA PHE A 55 2.90 -1.06 -11.99
C PHE A 55 3.31 -1.85 -13.23
N ASP A 56 2.95 -1.35 -14.42
CA ASP A 56 3.27 -2.00 -15.68
C ASP A 56 4.78 -1.99 -16.01
N GLU A 57 5.51 -1.01 -15.47
CA GLU A 57 6.95 -0.84 -15.68
C GLU A 57 7.79 -1.84 -14.86
N LEU A 58 7.18 -2.52 -13.88
CA LEU A 58 7.86 -3.52 -13.05
C LEU A 58 8.26 -4.76 -13.86
N SER A 59 9.40 -5.35 -13.53
CA SER A 59 9.83 -6.63 -14.08
C SER A 59 8.89 -7.77 -13.65
N LEU A 60 8.88 -8.88 -14.40
CA LEU A 60 8.05 -10.04 -14.06
C LEU A 60 8.35 -10.57 -12.65
N LYS A 61 9.63 -10.58 -12.24
CA LYS A 61 10.03 -11.05 -10.91
C LYS A 61 9.51 -10.14 -9.80
N GLU A 62 9.52 -8.83 -10.01
CA GLU A 62 8.96 -7.86 -9.05
C GLU A 62 7.44 -7.97 -8.96
N LYS A 63 6.75 -8.15 -10.10
CA LYS A 63 5.31 -8.41 -10.11
C LYS A 63 4.95 -9.69 -9.36
N GLN A 64 5.71 -10.77 -9.53
CA GLN A 64 5.53 -12.01 -8.78
C GLN A 64 5.77 -11.83 -7.27
N LEU A 65 6.81 -11.10 -6.89
CA LEU A 65 7.07 -10.78 -5.49
C LEU A 65 5.90 -9.97 -4.90
N LEU A 66 5.45 -8.94 -5.60
CA LEU A 66 4.35 -8.09 -5.15
C LEU A 66 3.05 -8.89 -5.02
N TYR A 67 2.76 -9.77 -5.98
CA TYR A 67 1.62 -10.68 -5.92
C TYR A 67 1.67 -11.55 -4.66
N CYS A 68 2.80 -12.20 -4.36
CA CYS A 68 2.93 -13.02 -3.16
C CYS A 68 2.72 -12.23 -1.87
N LEU A 69 3.23 -10.98 -1.81
CA LEU A 69 3.04 -10.10 -0.65
C LEU A 69 1.59 -9.65 -0.51
N GLN A 70 0.91 -9.33 -1.62
CA GLN A 70 -0.50 -8.96 -1.63
C GLN A 70 -1.38 -10.12 -1.15
N GLU A 71 -1.13 -11.34 -1.64
CA GLU A 71 -1.84 -12.53 -1.17
C GLU A 71 -1.63 -12.74 0.33
N ALA A 72 -0.39 -12.66 0.81
CA ALA A 72 -0.07 -12.77 2.23
C ALA A 72 -0.81 -11.71 3.09
N ALA A 73 -0.90 -10.47 2.62
CA ALA A 73 -1.66 -9.42 3.28
C ALA A 73 -3.17 -9.71 3.28
N TYR A 74 -3.71 -10.23 2.18
CA TYR A 74 -5.14 -10.54 2.04
C TYR A 74 -5.61 -11.66 2.99
N TRP A 75 -4.76 -12.66 3.25
CA TRP A 75 -5.06 -13.73 4.22
C TRP A 75 -5.32 -13.21 5.64
N GLY A 76 -4.81 -12.02 6.00
CA GLY A 76 -5.06 -11.40 7.30
C GLY A 76 -6.48 -10.86 7.52
N ARG A 77 -7.31 -10.77 6.47
CA ARG A 77 -8.63 -10.14 6.56
C ARG A 77 -9.57 -10.83 7.53
N GLU A 78 -9.72 -12.16 7.44
CA GLU A 78 -10.65 -12.89 8.32
C GLU A 78 -10.18 -12.84 9.79
N ILE A 79 -8.87 -12.81 10.03
CA ILE A 79 -8.28 -12.63 11.37
C ILE A 79 -8.73 -11.29 11.96
N PHE A 80 -8.66 -10.21 11.17
CA PHE A 80 -9.10 -8.89 11.63
C PHE A 80 -10.60 -8.86 11.98
N TYR A 81 -11.45 -9.53 11.20
CA TYR A 81 -12.88 -9.63 11.53
C TYR A 81 -13.12 -10.36 12.84
N ASP A 82 -12.43 -11.48 13.05
CA ASP A 82 -12.52 -12.31 14.27
C ASP A 82 -12.06 -11.56 15.52
N GLN A 83 -10.99 -10.77 15.40
CA GLN A 83 -10.45 -9.97 16.50
C GLN A 83 -11.40 -8.87 16.99
N ASN A 84 -12.21 -8.30 16.10
CA ASN A 84 -13.08 -7.17 16.46
C ASN A 84 -14.31 -7.60 17.26
N TYR A 85 -14.84 -8.81 17.03
CA TYR A 85 -16.00 -9.35 17.76
C TYR A 85 -16.19 -10.85 17.51
N GLU A 86 -16.55 -11.58 18.58
CA GLU A 86 -16.66 -13.05 18.60
C GLU A 86 -17.60 -13.64 17.53
N HIS A 87 -18.66 -12.92 17.14
CA HIS A 87 -19.64 -13.44 16.17
C HIS A 87 -19.52 -12.83 14.77
N ASN A 88 -18.51 -11.98 14.51
CA ASN A 88 -18.38 -11.29 13.23
C ASN A 88 -18.29 -12.24 12.04
N LEU A 89 -17.47 -13.29 12.13
CA LEU A 89 -17.32 -14.25 11.04
C LEU A 89 -18.63 -14.99 10.75
N TYR A 90 -19.40 -15.36 11.78
CA TYR A 90 -20.69 -16.02 11.61
C TYR A 90 -21.71 -15.09 10.95
N ILE A 91 -21.83 -13.85 11.41
CA ILE A 91 -22.75 -12.85 10.86
C ILE A 91 -22.39 -12.57 9.40
N LYS A 92 -21.11 -12.28 9.12
CA LYS A 92 -20.59 -12.00 7.78
C LYS A 92 -20.92 -13.15 6.82
N ARG A 93 -20.53 -14.39 7.14
CA ARG A 93 -20.75 -15.56 6.28
C ARG A 93 -22.22 -15.85 6.05
N THR A 94 -23.07 -15.60 7.05
CA THR A 94 -24.52 -15.75 6.92
C THR A 94 -25.09 -14.75 5.92
N LEU A 95 -24.72 -13.47 6.03
CA LEU A 95 -25.15 -12.43 5.09
C LEU A 95 -24.61 -12.66 3.69
N GLU A 96 -23.35 -13.05 3.55
CA GLU A 96 -22.74 -13.44 2.26
C GLU A 96 -23.52 -14.58 1.62
N ALA A 97 -23.83 -15.65 2.36
CA ALA A 97 -24.60 -16.78 1.85
C ALA A 97 -26.02 -16.39 1.41
N VAL A 98 -26.68 -15.48 2.15
CA VAL A 98 -28.00 -14.97 1.76
C VAL A 98 -27.91 -14.19 0.44
N VAL A 99 -26.92 -13.30 0.30
CA VAL A 99 -26.72 -12.50 -0.92
C VAL A 99 -26.37 -13.38 -2.12
N GLU A 100 -25.46 -14.35 -1.95
CA GLU A 100 -25.04 -15.27 -3.01
C GLU A 100 -26.17 -16.17 -3.52
N ASN A 101 -27.10 -16.56 -2.65
CA ASN A 101 -28.16 -17.52 -2.96
C ASN A 101 -29.55 -16.88 -3.13
N TYR A 102 -29.64 -15.55 -3.16
CA TYR A 102 -30.91 -14.85 -3.30
C TYR A 102 -31.52 -15.06 -4.70
N LYS A 103 -32.77 -15.57 -4.76
CA LYS A 103 -33.46 -15.91 -6.03
C LYS A 103 -34.48 -14.88 -6.53
N GLY A 104 -34.67 -13.77 -5.80
CA GLY A 104 -35.69 -12.76 -6.11
C GLY A 104 -36.76 -12.66 -5.04
#